data_AF-A0A6V7IDJ1-F1
#
_entry.id   AF-A0A6V7IDJ1-F1
#
_cell.length_a   1.000
_cell.length_b   1.000
_cell.length_c   1.000
_cell.angle_alpha   90.00
_cell.angle_beta   90.00
_cell.angle_gamma   90.00
#
_symmetry.space_group_name_H-M   'P 1'
#
loop_
_entity.id
_entity.type
_entity.pdbx_description
1 polymer ?
#
loop_
_entity_poly.entity_id
_entity_poly.type
_entity_poly.pdbx_seq_one_letter_code
_entity_poly.pdbx_strand_id
1 'polypeptide(L)'
;MTDIAIGALTMTSEREEVIDFVAPYFEQSGISIVLRKPVRKTSLFKFMTVLRVEVWLSIVGALALTAVMIWILDKYSPYSAKNNKRIYPYPC
;
A
#
# COMPACT_ATOMS: atom_id res chain seq x y z
N MET A 1 56.08 -6.35 22.90
CA MET A 1 56.48 -7.49 22.06
C MET A 1 55.39 -8.53 22.21
N THR A 2 54.76 -8.94 21.11
CA THR A 2 53.66 -9.90 21.12
C THR A 2 53.96 -10.93 20.04
N ASP A 3 54.08 -12.19 20.43
CA ASP A 3 54.47 -13.27 19.53
C ASP A 3 53.27 -13.92 18.82
N ILE A 4 52.05 -13.75 19.38
CA ILE A 4 50.80 -14.32 18.86
C ILE A 4 49.65 -13.34 19.11
N ALA A 5 48.72 -13.23 18.17
CA ALA A 5 47.47 -12.48 18.30
C ALA A 5 46.26 -13.34 17.89
N ILE A 6 45.14 -13.21 18.61
CA ILE A 6 43.90 -13.96 18.34
C ILE A 6 42.75 -12.97 18.17
N GLY A 7 42.03 -13.05 17.05
CA GLY A 7 40.90 -12.17 16.76
C GLY A 7 40.28 -12.42 15.39
N ALA A 8 39.23 -11.65 15.07
CA ALA A 8 38.61 -11.66 13.76
C ALA A 8 39.51 -10.91 12.75
N LEU A 9 40.43 -11.64 12.13
CA LEU A 9 41.36 -11.13 11.12
C LEU A 9 41.04 -11.75 9.77
N THR A 10 40.92 -10.91 8.75
CA THR A 10 40.78 -11.36 7.36
C THR A 10 42.17 -11.69 6.80
N MET A 11 42.31 -12.89 6.24
CA MET A 11 43.49 -13.30 5.48
C MET A 11 43.49 -12.57 4.13
N THR A 12 44.52 -11.76 3.88
CA THR A 12 44.72 -11.05 2.61
C THR A 12 46.16 -11.25 2.15
N SER A 13 46.41 -11.30 0.84
CA SER A 13 47.76 -11.58 0.30
C SER A 13 48.82 -10.59 0.77
N GLU A 14 48.49 -9.31 0.89
CA GLU A 14 49.40 -8.28 1.42
C GLU A 14 49.83 -8.54 2.88
N ARG A 15 48.99 -9.22 3.67
CA ARG A 15 49.29 -9.52 5.08
C ARG A 15 50.11 -10.79 5.25
N GLU A 16 49.97 -11.71 4.31
CA GLU A 16 50.71 -12.98 4.29
C GLU A 16 52.22 -12.78 4.00
N GLU A 17 52.62 -11.63 3.43
CA GLU A 17 54.04 -11.29 3.24
C GLU A 17 54.78 -10.98 4.56
N VAL A 18 54.04 -10.59 5.61
CA VAL A 18 54.62 -10.11 6.88
C VAL A 18 54.34 -11.04 8.07
N ILE A 19 53.26 -11.83 8.01
CA ILE A 19 52.86 -12.76 9.09
C ILE A 19 52.29 -14.07 8.53
N ASP A 20 52.53 -15.18 9.24
CA ASP A 20 51.94 -16.48 8.92
C ASP A 20 50.56 -16.65 9.59
N PHE A 21 49.60 -17.22 8.84
CA PHE A 21 48.27 -17.57 9.35
C PHE A 21 48.10 -19.09 9.52
N VAL A 22 47.36 -19.50 10.55
CA VAL A 22 46.92 -20.90 10.74
C VAL A 22 45.64 -21.15 9.94
N ALA A 23 45.35 -22.41 9.59
CA ALA A 23 44.12 -22.81 8.88
C ALA A 23 42.86 -22.16 9.50
N PRO A 24 41.97 -21.56 8.69
CA PRO A 24 40.84 -20.80 9.19
C PRO A 24 39.84 -21.69 9.91
N TYR A 25 39.49 -21.33 11.14
CA TYR A 25 38.42 -22.01 11.89
C TYR A 25 37.01 -21.65 11.37
N PHE A 26 36.86 -20.47 10.76
CA PHE A 26 35.61 -19.98 10.18
C PHE A 26 35.73 -19.84 8.66
N GLU A 27 35.44 -20.93 7.94
CA GLU A 27 35.50 -21.02 6.47
C GLU A 27 34.46 -20.12 5.76
N GLN A 28 33.38 -19.73 6.44
CA GLN A 28 32.23 -19.06 5.83
C GLN A 28 32.22 -17.55 6.04
N SER A 29 33.32 -16.86 5.72
CA SER A 29 33.39 -15.39 5.76
C SER A 29 33.02 -14.76 4.42
N GLY A 30 31.74 -14.83 4.05
CA GLY A 30 31.17 -14.02 2.96
C GLY A 30 30.73 -12.65 3.47
N ILE A 31 31.00 -11.58 2.72
CA ILE A 31 30.44 -10.25 3.03
C ILE A 31 28.94 -10.31 2.73
N SER A 32 28.11 -10.13 3.76
CA SER A 32 26.64 -10.05 3.62
C SER A 32 26.18 -8.62 3.87
N ILE A 33 25.40 -8.07 2.94
CA ILE A 33 24.82 -6.73 3.06
C ILE A 33 23.44 -6.88 3.70
N VAL A 34 23.31 -6.41 4.94
CA VAL A 34 22.03 -6.41 5.66
C VAL A 34 21.37 -5.05 5.50
N LEU A 35 20.17 -5.02 4.92
CA LEU A 35 19.33 -3.82 4.83
C LEU A 35 18.20 -3.85 5.86
N ARG A 36 17.92 -2.71 6.50
CA ARG A 36 16.77 -2.60 7.40
C ARG A 36 15.48 -2.86 6.62
N LYS A 37 14.65 -3.79 7.12
CA LYS A 37 13.34 -4.08 6.52
C LYS A 37 12.52 -2.79 6.42
N PRO A 38 12.06 -2.39 5.21
CA PRO A 38 11.26 -1.19 5.07
C PRO A 38 9.93 -1.37 5.80
N VAL A 39 9.62 -0.47 6.72
CA VAL A 39 8.33 -0.44 7.44
C VAL A 39 7.27 0.02 6.44
N ARG A 40 6.52 -0.92 5.88
CA ARG A 40 5.37 -0.59 5.03
C ARG A 40 4.28 0.01 5.90
N LYS A 41 4.07 1.32 5.81
CA LYS A 41 2.88 1.96 6.38
C LYS A 41 1.66 1.45 5.60
N THR A 42 0.80 0.68 6.26
CA THR A 42 -0.47 0.23 5.68
C THR A 42 -1.43 1.42 5.65
N SER A 43 -1.62 2.00 4.46
CA SER A 43 -2.63 3.03 4.25
C SER A 43 -3.89 2.39 3.69
N LEU A 44 -5.01 2.50 4.40
CA LEU A 44 -6.32 2.02 3.93
C LEU A 44 -6.79 2.74 2.67
N PHE A 45 -6.36 3.99 2.48
CA PHE A 45 -6.67 4.81 1.31
C PHE A 45 -5.89 4.42 0.05
N LYS A 46 -4.96 3.46 0.14
CA LYS A 46 -4.26 2.93 -1.04
C LYS A 46 -5.22 2.25 -2.01
N PHE A 47 -6.35 1.73 -1.52
CA PHE A 47 -7.41 1.21 -2.37
C PHE A 47 -8.07 2.31 -3.23
N MET A 48 -8.24 3.52 -2.68
CA MET A 48 -8.85 4.64 -3.42
C MET A 48 -7.98 5.11 -4.59
N THR A 49 -6.65 4.90 -4.51
CA THR A 49 -5.71 5.20 -5.60
C THR A 49 -5.76 4.21 -6.77
N VAL A 50 -6.48 3.10 -6.64
CA VAL A 50 -6.67 2.13 -7.73
C VAL A 50 -7.51 2.74 -8.86
N LEU A 51 -8.42 3.66 -8.53
CA LEU A 51 -9.27 4.37 -9.48
C LEU A 51 -8.76 5.80 -9.69
N ARG A 52 -8.80 6.29 -10.93
CA ARG A 52 -8.47 7.69 -11.25
C ARG A 52 -9.52 8.63 -10.68
N VAL A 53 -9.10 9.84 -10.26
CA VAL A 53 -9.98 10.89 -9.72
C VAL A 53 -11.10 11.25 -10.71
N GLU A 54 -10.80 11.23 -12.01
CA GLU A 54 -11.77 11.46 -13.08
C GLU A 54 -12.97 10.50 -13.03
N VAL A 55 -12.71 9.22 -12.72
CA VAL A 55 -13.76 8.18 -12.63
C VAL A 55 -14.57 8.35 -11.35
N TRP A 56 -13.94 8.79 -10.25
CA TRP A 56 -14.68 9.14 -9.03
C TRP A 56 -15.67 10.27 -9.26
N LEU A 57 -15.25 11.32 -9.97
CA LEU A 57 -16.12 12.44 -10.30
C LEU A 57 -17.26 12.02 -11.23
N SER A 58 -17.02 11.10 -12.18
CA SER A 58 -18.08 10.60 -13.06
C SER A 58 -19.12 9.75 -12.31
N ILE A 59 -18.69 8.92 -11.35
CA ILE A 59 -19.60 8.15 -10.49
C ILE A 59 -20.49 9.08 -9.67
N VAL A 60 -19.89 10.06 -8.99
CA VAL A 60 -20.64 11.05 -8.19
C VAL A 60 -21.59 11.85 -9.07
N GLY A 61 -21.14 12.28 -10.26
CA GLY A 61 -21.98 12.98 -11.23
C GLY A 61 -23.16 12.14 -11.72
N ALA A 62 -22.94 10.87 -12.04
CA ALA A 62 -24.01 9.96 -12.48
C ALA A 62 -25.03 9.71 -11.36
N LEU A 63 -24.57 9.53 -10.11
CA LEU A 63 -25.46 9.38 -8.94
C LEU A 63 -26.29 10.65 -8.70
N ALA A 64 -25.67 11.84 -8.79
CA ALA A 64 -26.39 13.10 -8.64
C ALA A 64 -27.41 13.31 -9.77
N LEU A 65 -27.03 13.04 -11.02
CA LEU A 65 -27.92 13.18 -12.18
C LEU A 65 -29.11 12.23 -12.10
N THR A 66 -28.89 10.98 -11.73
CA THR A 66 -29.96 10.00 -11.54
C THR A 66 -30.90 10.39 -10.41
N ALA A 67 -30.38 10.89 -9.28
CA ALA A 67 -31.19 11.41 -8.20
C ALA A 67 -32.05 12.61 -8.64
N VAL A 68 -31.47 13.55 -9.40
CA VAL A 68 -32.21 14.70 -9.96
C VAL A 68 -33.30 14.24 -10.94
N MET A 69 -33.00 13.27 -11.80
CA MET A 69 -33.98 12.70 -12.73
C MET A 69 -35.15 12.04 -11.97
N ILE A 70 -34.86 11.25 -10.94
CA ILE A 70 -35.89 10.65 -10.09
C ILE A 70 -36.73 11.73 -9.42
N TRP A 71 -36.12 12.80 -8.91
CA TRP A 71 -36.84 13.90 -8.28
C TRP A 71 -37.78 14.63 -9.24
N ILE A 72 -37.35 14.87 -10.48
CA ILE A 72 -38.18 15.45 -11.54
C ILE A 72 -39.36 14.51 -11.86
N LEU A 73 -39.10 13.22 -12.03
CA LEU A 73 -40.14 12.23 -12.30
C LEU A 73 -41.15 12.12 -11.15
N ASP A 74 -40.70 12.16 -9.90
CA ASP A 74 -41.60 12.18 -8.74
C ASP A 74 -42.47 13.45 -8.71
N LYS A 75 -41.90 14.60 -9.08
CA LYS A 75 -42.61 15.88 -9.10
C LYS A 75 -43.65 16.00 -10.21
N TYR A 76 -43.34 15.49 -11.41
CA TYR A 76 -44.19 15.66 -12.60
C TYR A 76 -45.02 14.44 -12.97
N SER A 77 -44.72 13.23 -12.45
CA SER A 77 -45.52 12.07 -12.79
C SER A 77 -46.88 12.07 -12.05
N PRO A 78 -47.97 11.68 -12.73
CA PRO A 78 -49.30 11.51 -12.13
C PRO A 78 -49.43 10.24 -11.26
N TYR A 79 -48.36 9.43 -11.21
CA TYR A 79 -48.28 8.17 -10.46
C TYR A 79 -47.62 8.31 -9.09
N SER A 80 -47.05 9.47 -8.75
CA SER A 80 -46.53 9.70 -7.39
C SER A 80 -47.69 9.85 -6.40
N ALA A 81 -47.63 9.08 -5.30
CA ALA A 81 -48.60 9.12 -4.21
C ALA A 81 -48.76 10.52 -3.58
N LYS A 82 -47.73 11.37 -3.72
CA LYS A 82 -47.78 12.79 -3.30
C LYS A 82 -48.67 13.65 -4.19
N ASN A 83 -48.73 13.39 -5.49
CA ASN A 83 -49.44 14.22 -6.46
C ASN A 83 -50.88 13.72 -6.71
N ASN A 84 -51.13 12.41 -6.59
CA ASN A 84 -52.43 11.81 -6.86
C ASN A 84 -53.02 11.07 -5.65
N LYS A 85 -53.26 11.83 -4.57
CA LYS A 85 -53.84 11.35 -3.29
C LYS A 85 -55.22 10.69 -3.43
N ARG A 86 -55.88 10.85 -4.58
CA ARG A 86 -57.20 10.27 -4.86
C ARG A 86 -57.12 8.79 -5.26
N ILE A 87 -56.03 8.35 -5.89
CA ILE A 87 -55.84 6.96 -6.33
C ILE A 87 -55.02 6.13 -5.32
N TYR A 88 -54.17 6.79 -4.51
CA TYR A 88 -53.34 6.13 -3.48
C TYR A 88 -53.63 6.73 -2.08
N PRO A 89 -54.59 6.18 -1.31
CA PRO A 89 -55.02 6.73 -0.02
C PRO A 89 -54.14 6.33 1.18
N TYR A 90 -53.18 5.42 1.00
CA TYR A 90 -52.31 4.94 2.07
C TYR A 90 -51.12 5.90 2.26
N PRO A 91 -50.81 6.34 3.49
CA PRO A 91 -49.61 7.15 3.74
C PRO A 91 -48.35 6.31 3.53
N CYS A 92 -47.32 6.93 2.93
CA CYS A 92 -45.99 6.35 2.77
C CYS A 92 -45.33 6.06 4.12
#